data_AF-A0A7R9GJ37-F1
#
_entry.id   AF-A0A7R9GJ37-F1
#
_cell.length_a   1.000
_cell.length_b   1.000
_cell.length_c   1.000
_cell.angle_alpha   90.00
_cell.angle_beta   90.00
_cell.angle_gamma   90.00
#
_symmetry.space_group_name_H-M   'P 1'
#
loop_
_entity.id
_entity.type
_entity.pdbx_description
1 polymer ?
#
loop_
_entity_poly.entity_id
_entity_poly.type
_entity_poly.pdbx_seq_one_letter_code
_entity_poly.pdbx_strand_id
1 'polypeptide(L)'
;MKTSFIILVGIFFPSVTGIMAGSNRSGDLKDAQKSIPIGTLAAVCTTSTVYLSAVLFIGGSIDNMLLRDKFGDSIGGKLVVANLAWPNEWVILIGSLLSTIGAGMQSLTGAPRLLQAIAKDEIIPFLRPLAVSSANGEPRRALFLTWMICQVSVLIGNLDNITPLLSCFFLMCYGFVNLACALQTLLRTPNWRPRFKYYHWSLSLIGLGLCASVMFMCSWYYALCSIGLAILIYKYIEYRGAEKEWGDGIRGIALSAARYSLLRLEEGPPHTKNWRPQILVFVKLDDQLFPKHTKILTFASQLKAGKGLTMAVSVVDGDFSRKYGEAQAAKESLRKAMTDEKLKGFVDVLVAQSVINGINGLIQTSGIGGLKPNTVIVGWPHSWRKSTDERSWKTFISTVRCVAAAKMALLVPKGIAFYPDSTEKISGNIDI
;
A
#
# COMPACT_ATOMS: atom_id res chain seq x y z
N MET A 1 -8.53 -44.98 -1.88
CA MET A 1 -8.74 -43.51 -2.04
C MET A 1 -8.97 -43.24 -3.52
N LYS A 2 -10.02 -42.52 -3.91
CA LYS A 2 -10.18 -42.11 -5.32
C LYS A 2 -9.18 -41.00 -5.62
N THR A 3 -8.13 -41.30 -6.38
CA THR A 3 -7.14 -40.31 -6.82
C THR A 3 -7.75 -39.40 -7.89
N SER A 4 -7.60 -38.08 -7.73
CA SER A 4 -8.00 -37.09 -8.73
C SER A 4 -6.79 -36.28 -9.19
N PHE A 5 -6.86 -35.68 -10.38
CA PHE A 5 -5.81 -34.81 -10.91
C PHE A 5 -5.41 -33.71 -9.91
N ILE A 6 -6.42 -33.13 -9.24
CA ILE A 6 -6.25 -32.07 -8.24
C ILE A 6 -5.39 -32.53 -7.05
N ILE A 7 -5.64 -33.75 -6.56
CA ILE A 7 -4.87 -34.31 -5.43
C ILE A 7 -3.40 -34.50 -5.85
N LEU A 8 -3.15 -34.96 -7.08
CA LEU A 8 -1.79 -35.14 -7.60
C LEU A 8 -1.05 -33.81 -7.75
N VAL A 9 -1.73 -32.74 -8.19
CA VAL A 9 -1.15 -31.38 -8.23
C VAL A 9 -0.72 -30.94 -6.83
N GLY A 10 -1.58 -31.13 -5.83
CA GLY A 10 -1.27 -30.80 -4.44
C GLY A 10 -0.09 -31.59 -3.88
N ILE A 11 0.02 -32.88 -4.22
CA ILE A 11 1.13 -33.74 -3.79
C ILE A 11 2.45 -33.38 -4.47
N PHE A 12 2.43 -33.02 -5.76
CA PHE A 12 3.62 -32.66 -6.52
C PHE A 12 4.15 -31.25 -6.21
N PHE A 13 3.27 -30.32 -5.84
CA PHE A 13 3.63 -28.91 -5.67
C PHE A 13 4.81 -28.63 -4.72
N PRO A 14 4.96 -29.28 -3.54
CA PRO A 14 6.13 -29.09 -2.68
C PRO A 14 7.47 -29.32 -3.38
N SER A 15 7.52 -30.19 -4.40
CA SER A 15 8.74 -30.48 -5.16
C SER A 15 9.28 -29.27 -5.94
N VAL A 16 8.41 -28.33 -6.32
CA VAL A 16 8.80 -27.10 -7.03
C VAL A 16 8.93 -25.88 -6.11
N THR A 17 8.79 -26.07 -4.80
CA THR A 17 8.99 -24.99 -3.81
C THR A 17 10.47 -24.75 -3.52
N GLY A 18 10.78 -23.74 -2.70
CA GLY A 18 12.16 -23.47 -2.26
C GLY A 18 12.93 -22.48 -3.12
N ILE A 19 12.29 -21.81 -4.09
CA ILE A 19 12.93 -20.79 -4.95
C ILE A 19 13.53 -19.61 -4.16
N MET A 20 13.05 -19.37 -2.93
CA MET A 20 13.56 -18.31 -2.04
C MET A 20 14.89 -18.68 -1.35
N ALA A 21 15.34 -19.94 -1.44
CA ALA A 21 16.62 -20.35 -0.87
C ALA A 21 17.79 -19.54 -1.44
N GLY A 22 17.72 -19.12 -2.71
CA GLY A 22 18.75 -18.31 -3.36
C GLY A 22 18.92 -16.91 -2.74
N SER A 23 17.88 -16.34 -2.13
CA SER A 23 17.94 -15.02 -1.48
C SER A 23 18.35 -15.07 -0.01
N ASN A 24 18.30 -16.23 0.63
CA ASN A 24 18.59 -16.37 2.07
C ASN A 24 20.06 -16.09 2.43
N ARG A 25 20.95 -16.03 1.44
CA ARG A 25 22.39 -15.72 1.57
C ARG A 25 22.78 -14.43 0.87
N SER A 26 21.84 -13.52 0.66
CA SER A 26 22.07 -12.26 -0.07
C SER A 26 23.19 -11.40 0.52
N GLY A 27 23.40 -11.44 1.84
CA GLY A 27 24.47 -10.70 2.53
C GLY A 27 25.89 -11.24 2.28
N ASP A 28 26.01 -12.49 1.84
CA ASP A 28 27.31 -13.16 1.62
C ASP A 28 27.75 -13.10 0.13
N LEU A 29 26.92 -12.52 -0.75
CA LEU A 29 27.17 -12.47 -2.20
C LEU A 29 27.99 -11.23 -2.60
N LYS A 30 29.02 -11.42 -3.43
CA LYS A 30 29.82 -10.32 -4.01
C LYS A 30 28.97 -9.32 -4.80
N ASP A 31 28.00 -9.81 -5.57
CA ASP A 31 27.01 -8.98 -6.26
C ASP A 31 25.64 -9.68 -6.21
N ALA A 32 24.85 -9.34 -5.19
CA ALA A 32 23.52 -9.90 -4.98
C ALA A 32 22.52 -9.50 -6.09
N GLN A 33 22.65 -8.30 -6.67
CA GLN A 33 21.70 -7.79 -7.67
C GLN A 33 21.77 -8.58 -8.97
N LYS A 34 22.96 -9.00 -9.38
CA LYS A 34 23.16 -9.84 -10.56
C LYS A 34 23.00 -11.33 -10.26
N SER A 35 23.53 -11.80 -9.14
CA SER A 35 23.63 -13.24 -8.86
C SER A 35 22.29 -13.88 -8.51
N ILE A 36 21.42 -13.19 -7.75
CA ILE A 36 20.14 -13.75 -7.32
C ILE A 36 19.22 -14.04 -8.54
N PRO A 37 18.95 -13.10 -9.46
CA PRO A 37 18.06 -13.38 -10.59
C PRO A 37 18.58 -14.50 -11.50
N ILE A 38 19.90 -14.51 -11.82
CA ILE A 38 20.49 -15.51 -12.71
C ILE A 38 20.49 -16.89 -12.03
N GLY A 39 20.92 -16.95 -10.77
CA GLY A 39 20.98 -18.20 -10.02
C GLY A 39 19.61 -18.84 -9.82
N THR A 40 18.61 -18.06 -9.43
CA THR A 40 17.25 -18.58 -9.22
C THR A 40 16.62 -19.07 -10.54
N LEU A 41 16.75 -18.32 -11.64
CA LEU A 41 16.20 -18.75 -12.93
C LEU A 41 16.90 -19.99 -13.49
N ALA A 42 18.23 -20.06 -13.38
CA ALA A 42 19.00 -21.23 -13.82
C ALA A 42 18.63 -22.49 -13.01
N ALA A 43 18.47 -22.34 -11.69
CA ALA A 43 18.05 -23.44 -10.82
C ALA A 43 16.65 -23.95 -11.19
N VAL A 44 15.69 -23.05 -11.40
CA VAL A 44 14.31 -23.41 -11.82
C VAL A 44 14.31 -24.12 -13.18
N CYS A 45 15.09 -23.63 -14.16
CA CYS A 45 15.19 -24.29 -15.46
C CYS A 45 15.80 -25.69 -15.35
N THR A 46 16.84 -25.83 -14.51
CA THR A 46 17.52 -27.12 -14.29
C THR A 46 16.58 -28.13 -13.65
N THR A 47 15.93 -27.78 -12.54
CA THR A 47 15.00 -28.70 -11.84
C THR A 47 13.78 -29.03 -12.71
N SER A 48 13.23 -28.06 -13.45
CA SER A 48 12.13 -28.31 -14.39
C SER A 48 12.52 -29.30 -15.49
N THR A 49 13.73 -29.17 -16.03
CA THR A 49 14.25 -30.10 -17.05
C THR A 49 14.40 -31.51 -16.47
N VAL A 50 14.92 -31.64 -15.25
CA VAL A 50 15.04 -32.93 -14.56
C VAL A 50 13.67 -33.55 -14.30
N TYR A 51 12.68 -32.79 -13.82
CA TYR A 51 11.34 -33.33 -13.59
C TYR A 51 10.64 -33.77 -14.88
N LEU A 52 10.67 -32.94 -15.93
CA LEU A 52 10.02 -33.28 -17.20
C LEU A 52 10.68 -34.48 -17.89
N SER A 53 12.02 -34.56 -17.87
CA SER A 53 12.73 -35.71 -18.40
C SER A 53 12.47 -36.98 -17.59
N ALA A 54 12.45 -36.90 -16.25
CA ALA A 54 12.14 -38.03 -15.38
C ALA A 54 10.73 -38.60 -15.66
N VAL A 55 9.73 -37.74 -15.89
CA VAL A 55 8.37 -38.19 -16.27
C VAL A 55 8.40 -39.01 -17.56
N LEU A 56 9.13 -38.55 -18.59
CA LEU A 56 9.24 -39.27 -19.87
C LEU A 56 10.00 -40.59 -19.73
N PHE A 57 11.14 -40.60 -19.04
CA PHE A 57 11.96 -41.81 -18.89
C PHE A 57 11.29 -42.87 -18.00
N ILE A 58 10.70 -42.47 -16.87
CA ILE A 58 9.98 -43.39 -15.98
C ILE A 58 8.75 -43.96 -16.69
N GLY A 59 7.97 -43.10 -17.39
CA GLY A 59 6.80 -43.54 -18.13
C GLY A 59 7.11 -44.43 -19.33
N GLY A 60 8.30 -44.30 -19.95
CA GLY A 60 8.74 -45.13 -21.06
C GLY A 60 9.43 -46.44 -20.67
N SER A 61 9.93 -46.56 -19.43
CA SER A 61 10.79 -47.68 -19.00
C SER A 61 10.13 -48.64 -18.01
N ILE A 62 9.06 -48.23 -17.32
CA ILE A 62 8.43 -49.00 -16.24
C ILE A 62 7.00 -49.36 -16.61
N ASP A 63 6.59 -50.60 -16.33
CA ASP A 63 5.21 -51.05 -16.53
C ASP A 63 4.21 -50.23 -15.70
N ASN A 64 3.06 -49.90 -16.31
CA ASN A 64 2.01 -49.09 -15.69
C ASN A 64 1.42 -49.73 -14.42
N MET A 65 1.41 -51.06 -14.30
CA MET A 65 0.94 -51.71 -13.07
C MET A 65 1.91 -51.46 -11.91
N LEU A 66 3.22 -51.53 -12.17
CA LEU A 66 4.25 -51.28 -11.15
C LEU A 66 4.29 -49.80 -10.73
N LEU A 67 4.06 -48.86 -11.65
CA LEU A 67 4.01 -47.43 -11.33
C LEU A 67 2.84 -47.04 -10.42
N ARG A 68 1.76 -47.82 -10.40
CA ARG A 68 0.59 -47.57 -9.55
C ARG A 68 0.74 -48.14 -8.14
N ASP A 69 1.76 -48.95 -7.90
CA ASP A 69 2.08 -49.55 -6.61
C ASP A 69 3.05 -48.65 -5.83
N LYS A 70 2.51 -47.84 -4.91
CA LYS A 70 3.28 -46.84 -4.12
C LYS A 70 4.37 -47.50 -3.25
N PHE A 71 4.09 -48.67 -2.69
CA PHE A 71 5.00 -49.35 -1.75
C PHE A 71 5.84 -50.43 -2.42
N GLY A 72 5.57 -50.75 -3.68
CA GLY A 72 6.31 -51.76 -4.43
C GLY A 72 6.08 -53.16 -3.88
N ASP A 73 4.89 -53.44 -3.36
CA ASP A 73 4.50 -54.78 -2.87
C ASP A 73 4.70 -55.83 -3.98
N SER A 74 4.47 -55.44 -5.23
CA SER A 74 4.66 -56.25 -6.44
C SER A 74 6.12 -56.65 -6.71
N ILE A 75 7.09 -55.95 -6.12
CA ILE A 75 8.54 -56.16 -6.26
C ILE A 75 9.22 -56.50 -4.93
N GLY A 76 8.45 -56.98 -3.95
CA GLY A 76 8.97 -57.38 -2.64
C GLY A 76 9.24 -56.20 -1.69
N GLY A 77 8.47 -55.11 -1.80
CA GLY A 77 8.58 -53.93 -0.92
C GLY A 77 9.73 -52.99 -1.26
N LYS A 78 10.26 -53.08 -2.48
CA LYS A 78 11.36 -52.23 -2.97
C LYS A 78 10.83 -50.93 -3.59
N LEU A 79 11.61 -49.86 -3.49
CA LEU A 79 11.30 -48.59 -4.14
C LEU A 79 11.40 -48.73 -5.67
N VAL A 80 10.31 -48.46 -6.39
CA VAL A 80 10.22 -48.58 -7.86
C VAL A 80 11.36 -47.83 -8.58
N VAL A 81 11.67 -46.61 -8.13
CA VAL A 81 12.76 -45.80 -8.71
C VAL A 81 14.16 -46.35 -8.37
N ALA A 82 14.31 -47.01 -7.22
CA ALA A 82 15.59 -47.60 -6.83
C ALA A 82 15.95 -48.81 -7.70
N ASN A 83 14.96 -49.59 -8.13
CA ASN A 83 15.18 -50.73 -9.04
C ASN A 83 15.70 -50.31 -10.42
N LEU A 84 15.44 -49.07 -10.87
CA LEU A 84 15.94 -48.55 -12.13
C LEU A 84 17.40 -48.04 -12.01
N ALA A 85 17.92 -47.89 -10.80
CA ALA A 85 19.20 -47.25 -10.57
C ALA A 85 20.38 -48.16 -10.90
N TRP A 86 21.31 -47.63 -11.71
CA TRP A 86 22.62 -48.22 -11.95
C TRP A 86 23.68 -47.44 -11.15
N PRO A 87 24.67 -48.09 -10.50
CA PRO A 87 24.99 -49.52 -10.52
C PRO A 87 24.23 -50.40 -9.51
N ASN A 88 23.59 -49.81 -8.48
CA ASN A 88 22.90 -50.57 -7.44
C ASN A 88 21.74 -49.75 -6.83
N GLU A 89 20.65 -50.42 -6.44
CA GLU A 89 19.45 -49.86 -5.79
C GLU A 89 19.76 -49.06 -4.51
N TRP A 90 20.80 -49.46 -3.77
CA TRP A 90 21.24 -48.79 -2.54
C TRP A 90 21.66 -47.34 -2.75
N VAL A 91 22.07 -46.95 -3.96
CA VAL A 91 22.48 -45.58 -4.28
C VAL A 91 21.31 -44.62 -4.11
N ILE A 92 20.12 -44.99 -4.58
CA ILE A 92 18.91 -44.17 -4.42
C ILE A 92 18.42 -44.20 -2.97
N LEU A 93 18.46 -45.36 -2.31
CA LEU A 93 18.02 -45.47 -0.91
C LEU A 93 18.85 -44.60 0.03
N ILE A 94 20.18 -44.74 -0.01
CA ILE A 94 21.09 -43.97 0.86
C ILE A 94 21.08 -42.49 0.42
N GLY A 95 21.11 -42.22 -0.88
CA GLY A 95 21.09 -40.86 -1.41
C GLY A 95 19.82 -40.10 -1.04
N SER A 96 18.65 -40.71 -1.17
CA SER A 96 17.38 -40.08 -0.80
C SER A 96 17.26 -39.87 0.72
N LEU A 97 17.76 -40.79 1.55
CA LEU A 97 17.79 -40.62 3.00
C LEU A 97 18.69 -39.44 3.42
N LEU A 98 19.94 -39.39 2.92
CA LEU A 98 20.85 -38.29 3.24
C LEU A 98 20.32 -36.95 2.72
N SER A 99 19.72 -36.93 1.54
CA SER A 99 19.11 -35.73 0.97
C SER A 99 17.91 -35.24 1.78
N THR A 100 17.04 -36.13 2.27
CA THR A 100 15.87 -35.74 3.06
C THR A 100 16.27 -35.24 4.46
N ILE A 101 17.25 -35.87 5.10
CA ILE A 101 17.84 -35.37 6.35
C ILE A 101 18.45 -33.98 6.15
N GLY A 102 19.22 -33.78 5.08
CA GLY A 102 19.82 -32.49 4.74
C GLY A 102 18.77 -31.39 4.53
N ALA A 103 17.71 -31.67 3.76
CA ALA A 103 16.61 -30.73 3.55
C ALA A 103 15.85 -30.39 4.86
N GLY A 104 15.66 -31.39 5.73
CA GLY A 104 15.09 -31.21 7.06
C GLY A 104 15.94 -30.30 7.94
N MET A 105 17.26 -30.53 7.98
CA MET A 105 18.20 -29.69 8.73
C MET A 105 18.25 -28.24 8.21
N GLN A 106 18.22 -28.05 6.88
CA GLN A 106 18.17 -26.72 6.28
C GLN A 106 16.89 -25.97 6.70
N SER A 107 15.74 -26.65 6.68
CA SER A 107 14.46 -26.04 7.07
C SER A 107 14.42 -25.71 8.56
N LEU A 108 14.96 -26.60 9.41
CA LEU A 108 15.02 -26.42 10.86
C LEU A 108 15.98 -25.30 11.29
N THR A 109 17.00 -25.00 10.50
CA THR A 109 17.92 -23.88 10.77
C THR A 109 17.46 -22.57 10.13
N GLY A 110 16.78 -22.63 8.98
CA GLY A 110 16.29 -21.46 8.25
C GLY A 110 15.07 -20.79 8.88
N ALA A 111 14.04 -21.56 9.24
CA ALA A 111 12.78 -21.02 9.76
C ALA A 111 12.94 -20.21 11.07
N PRO A 112 13.73 -20.67 12.08
CA PRO A 112 13.96 -19.89 13.29
C PRO A 112 14.65 -18.55 13.04
N ARG A 113 15.57 -18.50 12.07
CA ARG A 113 16.29 -17.27 11.70
C ARG A 113 15.37 -16.26 11.04
N LEU A 114 14.47 -16.71 10.16
CA LEU A 114 13.43 -15.86 9.57
C LEU A 114 12.50 -15.30 10.68
N LEU A 115 12.04 -16.17 11.58
CA LEU A 115 11.16 -15.78 12.68
C LEU A 115 11.83 -14.78 13.64
N GLN A 116 13.12 -14.97 13.92
CA GLN A 116 13.90 -14.04 14.72
C GLN A 116 14.05 -12.68 14.03
N ALA A 117 14.29 -12.65 12.71
CA ALA A 117 14.38 -11.40 11.95
C ALA A 117 13.08 -10.60 12.04
N ILE A 118 11.93 -11.25 11.82
CA ILE A 118 10.60 -10.64 11.96
C ILE A 118 10.39 -10.09 13.39
N ALA A 119 10.84 -10.82 14.41
CA ALA A 119 10.73 -10.39 15.80
C ALA A 119 11.64 -9.18 16.12
N LYS A 120 12.80 -9.06 15.47
CA LYS A 120 13.74 -7.93 15.62
C LYS A 120 13.22 -6.64 14.99
N ASP A 121 12.41 -6.74 13.94
CA ASP A 121 11.81 -5.56 13.29
C ASP A 121 10.72 -4.89 14.16
N GLU A 122 10.35 -5.50 15.30
CA GLU A 122 9.33 -5.02 16.25
C GLU A 122 7.96 -4.69 15.63
N ILE A 123 7.67 -5.29 14.47
CA ILE A 123 6.41 -5.12 13.75
C ILE A 123 5.25 -5.77 14.53
N ILE A 124 5.55 -6.91 15.18
CA ILE A 124 4.60 -7.72 15.92
C ILE A 124 5.06 -7.83 17.38
N PRO A 125 4.47 -7.05 18.31
CA PRO A 125 4.96 -6.93 19.69
C PRO A 125 5.02 -8.24 20.47
N PHE A 126 4.07 -9.16 20.24
CA PHE A 126 4.03 -10.44 20.94
C PHE A 126 5.15 -11.40 20.50
N LEU A 127 5.78 -11.19 19.34
CA LEU A 127 6.94 -11.96 18.89
C LEU A 127 8.26 -11.47 19.51
N ARG A 128 8.27 -10.34 20.22
CA ARG A 128 9.47 -9.75 20.83
C ARG A 128 10.30 -10.74 21.68
N PRO A 129 9.71 -11.66 22.47
CA PRO A 129 10.50 -12.64 23.22
C PRO A 129 11.37 -13.55 22.32
N LEU A 130 11.01 -13.73 21.04
CA LEU A 130 11.74 -14.53 20.06
C LEU A 130 12.90 -13.77 19.41
N ALA A 131 12.99 -12.44 19.56
CA ALA A 131 14.05 -11.62 18.99
C ALA A 131 15.43 -11.85 19.66
N VAL A 132 15.42 -12.42 20.88
CA VAL A 132 16.62 -12.64 21.69
C VAL A 132 17.59 -13.59 20.97
N SER A 133 18.82 -13.13 20.76
CA SER A 133 19.93 -13.94 20.25
C SER A 133 20.76 -14.46 21.42
N SER A 134 21.22 -15.71 21.35
CA SER A 134 22.22 -16.22 22.29
C SER A 134 23.60 -15.62 22.01
N ALA A 135 24.59 -15.84 22.90
CA ALA A 135 25.96 -15.37 22.73
C ALA A 135 26.59 -15.81 21.39
N ASN A 136 26.18 -16.98 20.88
CA ASN A 136 26.67 -17.54 19.61
C ASN A 136 25.85 -17.09 18.38
N GLY A 137 24.94 -16.12 18.53
CA GLY A 137 24.05 -15.66 17.45
C GLY A 137 22.84 -16.56 17.16
N GLU A 138 22.74 -17.72 17.82
CA GLU A 138 21.67 -18.71 17.55
C GLU A 138 20.32 -18.36 18.24
N PRO A 139 19.19 -18.45 17.51
CA PRO A 139 17.85 -18.10 17.99
C PRO A 139 17.18 -19.24 18.77
N ARG A 140 17.66 -19.55 19.98
CA ARG A 140 17.17 -20.71 20.77
C ARG A 140 15.65 -20.75 20.99
N ARG A 141 15.02 -19.60 21.30
CA ARG A 141 13.57 -19.52 21.54
C ARG A 141 12.74 -19.75 20.28
N ALA A 142 13.16 -19.15 19.15
CA ALA A 142 12.51 -19.38 17.87
C ALA A 142 12.71 -20.83 17.38
N LEU A 143 13.88 -21.42 17.64
CA LEU A 143 14.17 -22.81 17.34
C LEU A 143 13.24 -23.75 18.11
N PHE A 144 13.07 -23.51 19.41
CA PHE A 144 12.14 -24.29 20.24
C PHE A 144 10.70 -24.22 19.73
N LEU A 145 10.21 -23.03 19.36
CA LEU A 145 8.88 -22.87 18.77
C LEU A 145 8.74 -23.60 17.42
N THR A 146 9.75 -23.51 16.57
CA THR A 146 9.77 -24.20 15.27
C THR A 146 9.76 -25.72 15.46
N TRP A 147 10.53 -26.22 16.43
CA TRP A 147 10.53 -27.62 16.82
C TRP A 147 9.16 -28.07 17.31
N MET A 148 8.49 -27.31 18.19
CA MET A 148 7.14 -27.63 18.67
C MET A 148 6.12 -27.73 17.52
N ILE A 149 6.14 -26.80 16.56
CA ILE A 149 5.26 -26.82 15.38
C ILE A 149 5.55 -28.04 14.50
N CYS A 150 6.83 -28.36 14.31
CA CYS A 150 7.25 -29.54 13.57
C CYS A 150 6.77 -30.84 14.23
N GLN A 151 6.87 -30.94 15.56
CA GLN A 151 6.38 -32.11 16.31
C GLN A 151 4.89 -32.35 16.13
N VAL A 152 4.07 -31.29 16.16
CA VAL A 152 2.63 -31.40 15.87
C VAL A 152 2.38 -31.98 14.47
N SER A 153 3.18 -31.57 13.48
CA SER A 153 3.07 -32.09 12.12
C SER A 153 3.50 -33.56 12.02
N VAL A 154 4.55 -33.96 12.75
CA VAL A 154 5.00 -35.37 12.80
C VAL A 154 3.93 -36.28 13.43
N LEU A 155 3.24 -35.82 14.48
CA LEU A 155 2.18 -36.59 15.15
C LEU A 155 0.97 -36.90 14.24
N ILE A 156 0.74 -36.11 13.19
CA ILE A 156 -0.33 -36.38 12.20
C ILE A 156 -0.04 -37.66 11.39
N GLY A 157 1.23 -38.09 11.30
CA GLY A 157 1.65 -39.41 10.79
C GLY A 157 1.43 -39.68 9.29
N ASN A 158 0.66 -38.85 8.58
CA ASN A 158 0.38 -39.01 7.15
C ASN A 158 0.80 -37.78 6.34
N LEU A 159 1.82 -37.97 5.49
CA LEU A 159 2.37 -36.93 4.61
C LEU A 159 1.33 -36.40 3.61
N ASP A 160 0.44 -37.26 3.11
CA ASP A 160 -0.54 -36.90 2.08
C ASP A 160 -1.60 -35.92 2.64
N ASN A 161 -1.82 -35.90 3.96
CA ASN A 161 -2.73 -34.98 4.63
C ASN A 161 -2.10 -33.61 4.92
N ILE A 162 -0.78 -33.56 5.17
CA ILE A 162 -0.05 -32.33 5.51
C ILE A 162 0.32 -31.54 4.25
N THR A 163 0.59 -32.26 3.16
CA THR A 163 1.10 -31.70 1.91
C THR A 163 0.21 -30.61 1.29
N PRO A 164 -1.13 -30.76 1.21
CA PRO A 164 -2.01 -29.70 0.71
C PRO A 164 -1.97 -28.43 1.56
N LEU A 165 -1.86 -28.56 2.89
CA LEU A 165 -1.77 -27.43 3.81
C LEU A 165 -0.47 -26.63 3.60
N LEU A 166 0.66 -27.33 3.51
CA LEU A 166 1.97 -26.70 3.26
C LEU A 166 1.98 -25.98 1.90
N SER A 167 1.42 -26.62 0.87
CA SER A 167 1.31 -26.05 -0.48
C SER A 167 0.52 -24.74 -0.48
N CYS A 168 -0.57 -24.65 0.30
CA CYS A 168 -1.35 -23.41 0.43
C CYS A 168 -0.51 -22.26 1.02
N PHE A 169 0.31 -22.52 2.05
CA PHE A 169 1.18 -21.49 2.63
C PHE A 169 2.24 -20.98 1.65
N PHE A 170 2.88 -21.88 0.88
CA PHE A 170 3.84 -21.47 -0.14
C PHE A 170 3.18 -20.73 -1.31
N LEU A 171 2.04 -21.21 -1.81
CA LEU A 171 1.27 -20.55 -2.88
C LEU A 171 0.81 -19.16 -2.47
N MET A 172 0.38 -18.99 -1.22
CA MET A 172 0.03 -17.69 -0.67
C MET A 172 1.24 -16.75 -0.64
N CYS A 173 2.40 -17.21 -0.16
CA CYS A 173 3.62 -16.42 -0.12
C CYS A 173 4.01 -15.93 -1.52
N TYR A 174 4.01 -16.83 -2.51
CA TYR A 174 4.27 -16.49 -3.92
C TYR A 174 3.21 -15.55 -4.50
N GLY A 175 1.94 -15.76 -4.15
CA GLY A 175 0.83 -14.87 -4.50
C GLY A 175 1.03 -13.45 -4.00
N PHE A 176 1.37 -13.27 -2.71
CA PHE A 176 1.59 -11.93 -2.15
C PHE A 176 2.81 -11.23 -2.72
N VAL A 177 3.90 -11.95 -2.98
CA VAL A 177 5.08 -11.38 -3.67
C VAL A 177 4.68 -10.86 -5.06
N ASN A 178 3.95 -11.68 -5.83
CA ASN A 178 3.46 -11.29 -7.16
C ASN A 178 2.49 -10.10 -7.11
N LEU A 179 1.54 -10.10 -6.17
CA LEU A 179 0.60 -9.00 -5.96
C LEU A 179 1.34 -7.71 -5.59
N ALA A 180 2.28 -7.77 -4.65
CA ALA A 180 3.04 -6.61 -4.20
C ALA A 180 3.86 -5.99 -5.34
N CYS A 181 4.57 -6.80 -6.12
CA CYS A 181 5.33 -6.31 -7.28
C CYS A 181 4.42 -5.66 -8.33
N ALA A 182 3.28 -6.27 -8.66
CA ALA A 182 2.34 -5.70 -9.63
C ALA A 182 1.74 -4.38 -9.13
N LEU A 183 1.28 -4.36 -7.87
CA LEU A 183 0.64 -3.21 -7.26
C LEU A 183 1.59 -2.01 -7.14
N GLN A 184 2.84 -2.23 -6.72
CA GLN A 184 3.82 -1.16 -6.58
C GLN A 184 4.18 -0.52 -7.94
N THR A 185 4.24 -1.30 -9.01
CA THR A 185 4.43 -0.79 -10.38
C THR A 185 3.21 0.00 -10.86
N LEU A 186 2.00 -0.53 -10.67
CA LEU A 186 0.76 0.10 -11.12
C LEU A 186 0.45 1.40 -10.36
N LEU A 187 0.72 1.42 -9.06
CA LEU A 187 0.53 2.59 -8.21
C LEU A 187 1.65 3.63 -8.35
N ARG A 188 2.73 3.31 -9.08
CA ARG A 188 3.94 4.16 -9.19
C ARG A 188 4.45 4.57 -7.80
N THR A 189 4.69 3.58 -6.94
CA THR A 189 5.23 3.84 -5.61
C THR A 189 6.59 4.56 -5.71
N PRO A 190 6.84 5.64 -4.96
CA PRO A 190 8.00 6.51 -5.17
C PRO A 190 9.38 5.81 -5.21
N ASN A 191 9.56 4.81 -4.33
CA ASN A 191 10.83 4.09 -4.18
C ASN A 191 10.92 2.82 -5.06
N TRP A 192 9.91 2.52 -5.88
CA TRP A 192 9.86 1.29 -6.66
C TRP A 192 10.33 1.52 -8.10
N ARG A 193 11.56 1.09 -8.42
CA ARG A 193 12.17 1.21 -9.76
C ARG A 193 12.90 -0.08 -10.15
N PRO A 194 12.17 -1.14 -10.53
CA PRO A 194 12.78 -2.42 -10.90
C PRO A 194 13.69 -2.24 -12.12
N ARG A 195 14.97 -2.58 -11.99
CA ARG A 195 15.99 -2.47 -13.05
C ARG A 195 16.16 -3.74 -13.88
N PHE A 196 15.45 -4.81 -13.54
CA PHE A 196 15.56 -6.08 -14.24
C PHE A 196 14.88 -6.02 -15.63
N LYS A 197 15.63 -6.34 -16.68
CA LYS A 197 15.23 -6.15 -18.09
C LYS A 197 13.93 -6.88 -18.49
N TYR A 198 13.71 -8.08 -17.97
CA TYR A 198 12.56 -8.93 -18.35
C TYR A 198 11.39 -8.82 -17.38
N TYR A 199 11.41 -7.84 -16.47
CA TYR A 199 10.29 -7.59 -15.56
C TYR A 199 9.17 -6.82 -16.26
N HIS A 200 7.94 -7.31 -16.14
CA HIS A 200 6.74 -6.56 -16.51
C HIS A 200 5.61 -6.87 -15.53
N TRP A 201 4.77 -5.88 -15.19
CA TRP A 201 3.70 -6.03 -14.19
C TRP A 201 2.67 -7.11 -14.56
N SER A 202 2.42 -7.33 -15.86
CA SER A 202 1.50 -8.37 -16.32
C SER A 202 1.99 -9.78 -15.99
N LEU A 203 3.31 -10.04 -16.02
CA LEU A 203 3.88 -11.34 -15.65
C LEU A 203 3.61 -11.64 -14.18
N SER A 204 3.72 -10.63 -13.30
CA SER A 204 3.38 -10.77 -11.89
C SER A 204 1.88 -11.02 -11.67
N LEU A 205 0.99 -10.37 -12.43
CA LEU A 205 -0.46 -10.65 -12.33
C LEU A 205 -0.82 -12.04 -12.84
N ILE A 206 -0.19 -12.52 -13.92
CA ILE A 206 -0.36 -13.90 -14.40
C ILE A 206 0.11 -14.87 -13.31
N GLY A 207 1.26 -14.62 -12.69
CA GLY A 207 1.76 -15.41 -11.56
C GLY A 207 0.79 -15.45 -10.38
N LEU A 208 0.23 -14.30 -9.99
CA LEU A 208 -0.80 -14.23 -8.95
C LEU A 208 -2.03 -15.07 -9.32
N GLY A 209 -2.52 -14.94 -10.55
CA GLY A 209 -3.66 -15.71 -11.05
C GLY A 209 -3.42 -17.22 -11.04
N LEU A 210 -2.24 -17.67 -11.45
CA LEU A 210 -1.83 -19.07 -11.39
C LEU A 210 -1.72 -19.57 -9.95
N CYS A 211 -1.10 -18.80 -9.04
CA CYS A 211 -1.01 -19.17 -7.63
C CYS A 211 -2.40 -19.31 -6.99
N ALA A 212 -3.31 -18.36 -7.24
CA ALA A 212 -4.67 -18.42 -6.72
C ALA A 212 -5.43 -19.62 -7.30
N SER A 213 -5.32 -19.87 -8.61
CA SER A 213 -5.99 -20.99 -9.28
C SER A 213 -5.56 -22.33 -8.68
N VAL A 214 -4.25 -22.58 -8.54
CA VAL A 214 -3.73 -23.82 -7.94
C VAL A 214 -4.14 -23.95 -6.48
N MET A 215 -4.14 -22.85 -5.72
CA MET A 215 -4.53 -22.87 -4.31
C MET A 215 -6.00 -23.27 -4.11
N PHE A 216 -6.91 -22.70 -4.90
CA PHE A 216 -8.34 -23.06 -4.87
C PHE A 216 -8.61 -24.47 -5.42
N MET A 217 -7.84 -24.92 -6.41
CA MET A 217 -7.91 -26.29 -6.91
C MET A 217 -7.55 -27.28 -5.79
N CYS A 218 -6.42 -27.11 -5.11
CA CYS A 218 -5.97 -28.03 -4.06
C CYS A 218 -6.99 -28.18 -2.92
N SER A 219 -7.40 -27.06 -2.32
CA SER A 219 -8.42 -27.06 -1.27
C SER A 219 -9.00 -25.65 -1.09
N TRP A 220 -10.23 -25.46 -1.53
CA TRP A 220 -10.91 -24.16 -1.41
C TRP A 220 -11.14 -23.73 0.04
N TYR A 221 -11.38 -24.68 0.96
CA TYR A 221 -11.66 -24.36 2.36
C TYR A 221 -10.38 -23.95 3.10
N TYR A 222 -9.26 -24.67 2.93
CA TYR A 222 -7.97 -24.23 3.47
C TYR A 222 -7.53 -22.91 2.83
N ALA A 223 -7.73 -22.74 1.52
CA ALA A 223 -7.43 -21.49 0.81
C ALA A 223 -8.14 -20.27 1.43
N LEU A 224 -9.46 -20.35 1.67
CA LEU A 224 -10.23 -19.26 2.28
C LEU A 224 -9.77 -18.97 3.71
N CYS A 225 -9.56 -19.99 4.53
CA CYS A 225 -9.05 -19.83 5.89
C CYS A 225 -7.69 -19.15 5.91
N SER A 226 -6.77 -19.59 5.06
CA SER A 226 -5.43 -19.04 4.97
C SER A 226 -5.46 -17.57 4.47
N ILE A 227 -6.24 -17.26 3.41
CA ILE A 227 -6.40 -15.86 2.94
C ILE A 227 -6.96 -14.97 4.06
N GLY A 228 -8.00 -15.44 4.77
CA GLY A 228 -8.59 -14.68 5.88
C GLY A 228 -7.59 -14.38 6.98
N LEU A 229 -6.81 -15.38 7.40
CA LEU A 229 -5.73 -15.21 8.38
C LEU A 229 -4.69 -14.20 7.90
N ALA A 230 -4.29 -14.26 6.63
CA ALA A 230 -3.32 -13.32 6.07
C ALA A 230 -3.84 -11.87 6.02
N ILE A 231 -5.11 -11.66 5.67
CA ILE A 231 -5.73 -10.33 5.68
C ILE A 231 -5.76 -9.77 7.11
N LEU A 232 -6.08 -10.59 8.10
CA LEU A 232 -6.06 -10.19 9.51
C LEU A 232 -4.66 -9.78 9.96
N ILE A 233 -3.64 -10.57 9.63
CA ILE A 233 -2.24 -10.25 9.95
C ILE A 233 -1.80 -8.95 9.25
N TYR A 234 -2.11 -8.80 7.95
CA TYR A 234 -1.80 -7.59 7.20
C TYR A 234 -2.41 -6.34 7.85
N LYS A 235 -3.72 -6.40 8.18
CA LYS A 235 -4.43 -5.28 8.81
C LYS A 235 -3.91 -4.97 10.22
N TYR A 236 -3.54 -6.00 10.98
CA TYR A 236 -2.92 -5.83 12.29
C TYR A 236 -1.57 -5.10 12.20
N ILE A 237 -0.73 -5.49 11.25
CA ILE A 237 0.57 -4.84 11.00
C ILE A 237 0.37 -3.39 10.57
N GLU A 238 -0.56 -3.12 9.66
CA GLU A 238 -0.90 -1.76 9.21
C GLU A 238 -1.34 -0.86 10.37
N TYR A 239 -2.20 -1.37 11.24
CA TYR A 239 -2.67 -0.64 12.43
C TYR A 239 -1.53 -0.31 13.41
N ARG A 240 -0.69 -1.30 13.74
CA ARG A 240 0.44 -1.10 14.67
C ARG A 240 1.53 -0.21 14.08
N GLY A 241 1.78 -0.30 12.78
CA GLY A 241 2.70 0.59 12.08
C GLY A 241 2.24 2.04 12.16
N ALA A 242 0.95 2.29 11.92
CA ALA A 242 0.36 3.61 12.05
C ALA A 242 0.39 4.14 13.50
N GLU A 243 0.12 3.29 14.49
CA GLU A 243 0.19 3.65 15.92
C GLU A 243 1.61 4.05 16.33
N LYS A 244 2.65 3.34 15.83
CA LYS A 244 4.06 3.66 16.13
C LYS A 244 4.53 4.94 15.44
N GLU A 245 4.13 5.20 14.20
CA GLU A 245 4.55 6.38 13.43
C GLU A 245 3.83 7.66 13.87
N TRP A 246 2.53 7.56 14.21
CA TRP A 246 1.68 8.74 14.45
C TRP A 246 1.07 8.83 15.86
N GLY A 247 1.35 7.87 16.74
CA GLY A 247 0.85 7.82 18.12
C GLY A 247 -0.60 7.32 18.27
N ASP A 248 -1.40 7.35 17.20
CA ASP A 248 -2.77 6.82 17.14
C ASP A 248 -2.93 5.96 15.88
N GLY A 249 -3.35 4.71 16.04
CA GLY A 249 -3.47 3.75 14.93
C GLY A 249 -4.47 4.18 13.86
N ILE A 250 -5.67 4.64 14.23
CA ILE A 250 -6.71 4.97 13.23
C ILE A 250 -6.37 6.27 12.51
N ARG A 251 -6.01 7.31 13.27
CA ARG A 251 -5.59 8.59 12.67
C ARG A 251 -4.29 8.44 11.88
N GLY A 252 -3.37 7.59 12.34
CA GLY A 252 -2.12 7.30 11.67
C GLY A 252 -2.30 6.67 10.30
N ILE A 253 -3.24 5.72 10.14
CA ILE A 253 -3.55 5.14 8.82
C ILE A 253 -4.01 6.24 7.86
N ALA A 254 -4.91 7.13 8.32
CA ALA A 254 -5.40 8.23 7.50
C ALA A 254 -4.29 9.22 7.12
N LEU A 255 -3.37 9.54 8.05
CA LEU A 255 -2.22 10.41 7.80
C LEU A 255 -1.21 9.80 6.83
N SER A 256 -0.87 8.52 6.99
CA SER A 256 0.00 7.80 6.06
C SER A 256 -0.60 7.74 4.65
N ALA A 257 -1.91 7.47 4.54
CA ALA A 257 -2.61 7.48 3.26
C ALA A 257 -2.61 8.87 2.60
N ALA A 258 -2.83 9.93 3.38
CA ALA A 258 -2.79 11.32 2.89
C ALA A 258 -1.37 11.71 2.41
N ARG A 259 -0.34 11.43 3.21
CA ARG A 259 1.07 11.68 2.85
C ARG A 259 1.47 10.97 1.57
N TYR A 260 1.15 9.67 1.46
CA TYR A 260 1.46 8.89 0.26
C TYR A 260 0.78 9.47 -0.98
N SER A 261 -0.49 9.88 -0.85
CA SER A 261 -1.23 10.51 -1.95
C SER A 261 -0.65 11.87 -2.36
N LEU A 262 -0.19 12.68 -1.41
CA LEU A 262 0.43 13.98 -1.67
C LEU A 262 1.78 13.86 -2.39
N LEU A 263 2.65 12.95 -1.94
CA LEU A 263 3.94 12.69 -2.60
C LEU A 263 3.75 12.24 -4.05
N ARG A 264 2.72 11.42 -4.30
CA ARG A 264 2.38 10.97 -5.65
C ARG A 264 1.85 12.09 -6.55
N LEU A 265 1.18 13.10 -5.98
CA LEU A 265 0.71 14.27 -6.74
C LEU A 265 1.84 15.19 -7.20
N GLU A 266 3.03 15.13 -6.58
CA GLU A 266 4.19 15.90 -7.03
C GLU A 266 4.85 15.30 -8.28
N GLU A 267 4.65 13.99 -8.53
CA GLU A 267 5.20 13.31 -9.70
C GLU A 267 4.39 13.59 -10.97
N GLY A 268 4.64 14.74 -11.59
CA GLY A 268 4.23 15.04 -12.96
C GLY A 268 3.57 16.42 -13.11
N PRO A 269 3.73 17.09 -14.27
CA PRO A 269 3.09 18.37 -14.50
C PRO A 269 1.56 18.20 -14.54
N PRO A 270 0.77 19.12 -13.95
CA PRO A 270 -0.68 19.09 -14.08
C PRO A 270 -1.04 19.13 -15.56
N HIS A 271 -1.85 18.18 -16.03
CA HIS A 271 -2.27 18.11 -17.42
C HIS A 271 -3.08 19.36 -17.80
N THR A 272 -2.54 20.18 -18.73
CA THR A 272 -3.13 21.47 -19.15
C THR A 272 -4.51 21.35 -19.81
N LYS A 273 -4.86 20.18 -20.36
CA LYS A 273 -6.11 19.96 -21.08
C LYS A 273 -7.35 19.79 -20.17
N ASN A 274 -7.16 19.42 -18.90
CA ASN A 274 -8.26 19.18 -17.97
C ASN A 274 -8.17 20.13 -16.76
N TRP A 275 -8.26 21.43 -17.02
CA TRP A 275 -8.29 22.42 -15.95
C TRP A 275 -9.54 22.22 -15.07
N ARG A 276 -9.34 22.31 -13.74
CA ARG A 276 -10.39 22.27 -12.74
C ARG A 276 -10.10 23.34 -11.68
N PRO A 277 -11.10 24.15 -11.28
CA PRO A 277 -10.89 25.18 -10.28
C PRO A 277 -10.65 24.54 -8.91
N GLN A 278 -9.50 24.80 -8.31
CA GLN A 278 -9.18 24.54 -6.91
C GLN A 278 -9.22 25.88 -6.18
N ILE A 279 -10.15 26.03 -5.25
CA ILE A 279 -10.62 27.35 -4.84
C ILE A 279 -9.97 27.80 -3.54
N LEU A 280 -9.44 29.02 -3.53
CA LEU A 280 -9.08 29.79 -2.36
C LEU A 280 -10.07 30.96 -2.20
N VAL A 281 -10.98 30.85 -1.24
CA VAL A 281 -12.02 31.87 -0.98
C VAL A 281 -11.56 32.80 0.12
N PHE A 282 -11.46 34.10 -0.17
CA PHE A 282 -11.21 35.12 0.85
C PHE A 282 -12.52 35.58 1.46
N VAL A 283 -12.64 35.39 2.78
CA VAL A 283 -13.80 35.80 3.56
C VAL A 283 -13.39 36.95 4.46
N LYS A 284 -14.04 38.10 4.30
CA LYS A 284 -13.82 39.25 5.19
C LYS A 284 -14.56 39.04 6.51
N LEU A 285 -13.85 39.19 7.62
CA LEU A 285 -14.44 39.16 8.96
C LEU A 285 -14.89 40.57 9.39
N ASP A 286 -15.84 40.61 10.32
CA ASP A 286 -16.19 41.81 11.07
C ASP A 286 -15.37 41.96 12.36
N ASP A 287 -15.63 43.03 13.10
CA ASP A 287 -14.94 43.35 14.35
C ASP A 287 -15.27 42.34 15.47
N GLN A 288 -16.33 41.54 15.29
CA GLN A 288 -16.72 40.44 16.17
C GLN A 288 -16.18 39.08 15.68
N LEU A 289 -15.32 39.07 14.65
CA LEU A 289 -14.71 37.87 14.06
C LEU A 289 -15.71 36.93 13.36
N PHE A 290 -16.85 37.44 12.90
CA PHE A 290 -17.82 36.72 12.08
C PHE A 290 -17.67 37.06 10.58
N PRO A 291 -17.97 36.11 9.67
CA PRO A 291 -17.98 36.36 8.23
C PRO A 291 -18.99 37.44 7.82
N LYS A 292 -18.53 38.57 7.24
CA LYS A 292 -19.42 39.65 6.76
C LYS A 292 -20.34 39.21 5.62
N HIS A 293 -19.87 38.33 4.75
CA HIS A 293 -20.61 37.87 3.57
C HIS A 293 -20.55 36.35 3.46
N THR A 294 -21.47 35.65 4.14
CA THR A 294 -21.56 34.18 4.10
C THR A 294 -21.90 33.65 2.72
N LYS A 295 -22.67 34.40 1.91
CA LYS A 295 -23.06 34.04 0.54
C LYS A 295 -21.91 33.74 -0.42
N ILE A 296 -20.69 34.21 -0.13
CA ILE A 296 -19.50 33.84 -0.91
C ILE A 296 -19.13 32.36 -0.75
N LEU A 297 -19.39 31.80 0.45
CA LEU A 297 -19.22 30.38 0.74
C LEU A 297 -20.31 29.56 0.07
N THR A 298 -21.55 30.05 0.05
CA THR A 298 -22.68 29.45 -0.67
C THR A 298 -22.38 29.36 -2.17
N PHE A 299 -21.91 30.45 -2.77
CA PHE A 299 -21.48 30.48 -4.18
C PHE A 299 -20.35 29.48 -4.46
N ALA A 300 -19.33 29.43 -3.60
CA ALA A 300 -18.25 28.45 -3.73
C ALA A 300 -18.76 27.00 -3.59
N SER A 301 -19.74 26.77 -2.71
CA SER A 301 -20.38 25.47 -2.49
C SER A 301 -21.13 25.01 -3.73
N GLN A 302 -21.93 25.89 -4.34
CA GLN A 302 -22.64 25.64 -5.60
C GLN A 302 -21.67 25.39 -6.76
N LEU A 303 -20.60 26.18 -6.88
CA LEU A 303 -19.60 26.03 -7.94
C LEU A 303 -18.84 24.70 -7.87
N LYS A 304 -18.60 24.19 -6.65
CA LYS A 304 -17.81 22.96 -6.44
C LYS A 304 -18.65 21.71 -6.25
N ALA A 305 -19.91 21.84 -5.87
CA ALA A 305 -20.81 20.73 -5.56
C ALA A 305 -20.17 19.66 -4.65
N GLY A 306 -19.38 20.11 -3.67
CA GLY A 306 -18.67 19.25 -2.72
C GLY A 306 -17.48 18.44 -3.26
N LYS A 307 -16.98 18.74 -4.48
CA LYS A 307 -15.86 18.03 -5.12
C LYS A 307 -14.62 18.92 -5.29
N GLY A 308 -13.44 18.32 -5.10
CA GLY A 308 -12.14 18.97 -5.24
C GLY A 308 -11.75 19.83 -4.03
N LEU A 309 -10.64 20.56 -4.15
CA LEU A 309 -10.10 21.39 -3.08
C LEU A 309 -10.83 22.73 -3.01
N THR A 310 -11.27 23.06 -1.80
CA THR A 310 -11.71 24.39 -1.42
C THR A 310 -11.06 24.77 -0.10
N MET A 311 -10.50 25.97 -0.03
CA MET A 311 -9.94 26.53 1.19
C MET A 311 -10.59 27.89 1.43
N ALA A 312 -11.22 28.06 2.59
CA ALA A 312 -11.75 29.35 3.00
C ALA A 312 -10.76 29.99 3.97
N VAL A 313 -10.31 31.19 3.63
CA VAL A 313 -9.24 31.88 4.34
C VAL A 313 -9.64 33.29 4.74
N SER A 314 -9.09 33.73 5.86
CA SER A 314 -9.24 35.09 6.35
C SER A 314 -7.92 35.63 6.90
N VAL A 315 -7.81 36.96 6.94
CA VAL A 315 -6.66 37.67 7.53
C VAL A 315 -7.15 38.53 8.68
N VAL A 316 -6.56 38.33 9.85
CA VAL A 316 -6.78 39.16 11.04
C VAL A 316 -5.64 40.16 11.16
N ASP A 317 -5.96 41.44 11.27
CA ASP A 317 -4.97 42.51 11.39
C ASP A 317 -4.42 42.57 12.83
N GLY A 318 -3.09 42.52 12.95
CA GLY A 318 -2.38 42.67 14.22
C GLY A 318 -1.15 41.77 14.37
N ASP A 319 -0.71 41.61 15.62
CA ASP A 319 0.45 40.78 15.98
C ASP A 319 0.00 39.39 16.44
N PHE A 320 0.62 38.34 15.89
CA PHE A 320 0.26 36.94 16.14
C PHE A 320 0.38 36.56 17.61
N SER A 321 1.43 37.01 18.29
CA SER A 321 1.69 36.70 19.70
C SER A 321 0.55 37.15 20.63
N ARG A 322 -0.13 38.24 20.27
CA ARG A 322 -1.24 38.82 21.06
C ARG A 322 -2.60 38.31 20.60
N LYS A 323 -2.78 38.10 19.30
CA LYS A 323 -4.06 37.75 18.69
C LYS A 323 -4.23 36.27 18.36
N TYR A 324 -3.39 35.38 18.92
CA TYR A 324 -3.53 33.94 18.72
C TYR A 324 -4.93 33.43 19.11
N GLY A 325 -5.47 33.89 20.25
CA GLY A 325 -6.82 33.51 20.70
C GLY A 325 -7.92 33.97 19.74
N GLU A 326 -7.85 35.23 19.28
CA GLU A 326 -8.77 35.78 18.27
C GLU A 326 -8.69 34.98 16.96
N ALA A 327 -7.48 34.59 16.52
CA ALA A 327 -7.29 33.82 15.30
C ALA A 327 -7.92 32.43 15.39
N GLN A 328 -7.82 31.75 16.54
CA GLN A 328 -8.49 30.45 16.75
C GLN A 328 -10.01 30.59 16.79
N ALA A 329 -10.54 31.61 17.48
CA ALA A 329 -11.97 31.90 17.51
C ALA A 329 -12.53 32.21 16.10
N ALA A 330 -11.81 33.04 15.32
CA ALA A 330 -12.13 33.33 13.94
C ALA A 330 -12.10 32.06 13.06
N LYS A 331 -11.12 31.17 13.28
CA LYS A 331 -10.99 29.89 12.56
C LYS A 331 -12.17 28.97 12.83
N GLU A 332 -12.64 28.92 14.06
CA GLU A 332 -13.79 28.11 14.47
C GLU A 332 -15.12 28.69 13.94
N SER A 333 -15.29 30.01 14.03
CA SER A 333 -16.40 30.75 13.43
C SER A 333 -16.51 30.50 11.92
N LEU A 334 -15.39 30.58 11.20
CA LEU A 334 -15.35 30.34 9.77
C LEU A 334 -15.61 28.87 9.41
N ARG A 335 -15.14 27.92 10.24
CA ARG A 335 -15.43 26.48 10.08
C ARG A 335 -16.93 26.19 10.27
N LYS A 336 -17.56 26.84 11.24
CA LYS A 336 -19.01 26.74 11.46
C LYS A 336 -19.77 27.26 10.23
N ALA A 337 -19.43 28.46 9.74
CA ALA A 337 -20.05 29.04 8.55
C ALA A 337 -19.88 28.16 7.30
N MET A 338 -18.72 27.52 7.09
CA MET A 338 -18.57 26.56 5.98
C MET A 338 -19.48 25.34 6.13
N THR A 339 -19.66 24.85 7.36
CA THR A 339 -20.50 23.67 7.63
C THR A 339 -21.97 23.99 7.39
N ASP A 340 -22.42 25.16 7.84
CA ASP A 340 -23.79 25.66 7.63
C ASP A 340 -24.10 25.81 6.12
N GLU A 341 -23.14 26.32 5.34
CA GLU A 341 -23.23 26.47 3.88
C GLU A 341 -22.90 25.18 3.09
N LYS A 342 -22.72 24.06 3.78
CA LYS A 342 -22.40 22.73 3.21
C LYS A 342 -21.13 22.72 2.33
N LEU A 343 -20.21 23.66 2.57
CA LEU A 343 -18.95 23.75 1.86
C LEU A 343 -17.92 22.78 2.45
N LYS A 344 -17.59 21.73 1.70
CA LYS A 344 -16.51 20.80 2.06
C LYS A 344 -15.16 21.39 1.69
N GLY A 345 -14.29 21.58 2.68
CA GLY A 345 -12.98 22.19 2.47
C GLY A 345 -12.18 22.37 3.75
N PHE A 346 -11.08 23.11 3.64
CA PHE A 346 -10.22 23.46 4.76
C PHE A 346 -10.39 24.94 5.13
N VAL A 347 -10.10 25.25 6.39
CA VAL A 347 -10.11 26.62 6.91
C VAL A 347 -8.72 27.02 7.32
N ASP A 348 -8.32 28.23 6.96
CA ASP A 348 -7.17 28.85 7.60
C ASP A 348 -7.35 30.34 7.91
N VAL A 349 -6.71 30.80 8.96
CA VAL A 349 -6.77 32.21 9.38
C VAL A 349 -5.35 32.67 9.67
N LEU A 350 -4.91 33.69 8.94
CA LEU A 350 -3.57 34.26 9.09
C LEU A 350 -3.65 35.57 9.88
N VAL A 351 -2.79 35.72 10.89
CA VAL A 351 -2.60 37.02 11.55
C VAL A 351 -1.43 37.73 10.89
N ALA A 352 -1.64 38.96 10.44
CA ALA A 352 -0.61 39.76 9.80
C ALA A 352 -0.68 41.23 10.23
N GLN A 353 0.48 41.90 10.28
CA GLN A 353 0.57 43.34 10.58
C GLN A 353 -0.09 44.22 9.50
N SER A 354 -0.30 43.67 8.32
CA SER A 354 -1.03 44.31 7.23
C SER A 354 -1.87 43.28 6.51
N VAL A 355 -3.16 43.59 6.33
CA VAL A 355 -4.11 42.76 5.58
C VAL A 355 -3.60 42.46 4.18
N ILE A 356 -2.96 43.42 3.51
CA ILE A 356 -2.41 43.25 2.15
C ILE A 356 -1.31 42.19 2.15
N ASN A 357 -0.36 42.27 3.08
CA ASN A 357 0.72 41.30 3.19
C ASN A 357 0.19 39.91 3.57
N GLY A 358 -0.81 39.83 4.43
CA GLY A 358 -1.46 38.57 4.79
C GLY A 358 -2.15 37.90 3.59
N ILE A 359 -2.90 38.68 2.79
CA ILE A 359 -3.56 38.16 1.58
C ILE A 359 -2.51 37.68 0.58
N ASN A 360 -1.46 38.46 0.34
CA ASN A 360 -0.37 38.09 -0.57
C ASN A 360 0.35 36.82 -0.10
N GLY A 361 0.56 36.66 1.21
CA GLY A 361 1.13 35.46 1.81
C GLY A 361 0.25 34.24 1.55
N LEU A 362 -1.04 34.31 1.86
CA LEU A 362 -1.99 33.21 1.64
C LEU A 362 -2.08 32.80 0.17
N ILE A 363 -2.08 33.75 -0.77
CA ILE A 363 -2.07 33.47 -2.22
C ILE A 363 -0.87 32.61 -2.63
N GLN A 364 0.28 32.80 -2.00
CA GLN A 364 1.53 32.13 -2.36
C GLN A 364 1.75 30.81 -1.61
N THR A 365 1.35 30.73 -0.34
CA THR A 365 1.73 29.62 0.56
C THR A 365 0.60 28.65 0.86
N SER A 366 -0.63 28.91 0.40
CA SER A 366 -1.76 28.02 0.71
C SER A 366 -1.64 26.67 -0.03
N GLY A 367 -1.83 25.58 0.71
CA GLY A 367 -1.78 24.20 0.19
C GLY A 367 -0.50 23.45 0.57
N ILE A 368 -0.40 22.18 0.15
CA ILE A 368 0.76 21.31 0.42
C ILE A 368 1.13 20.54 -0.84
N GLY A 369 2.36 20.73 -1.33
CA GLY A 369 2.89 20.04 -2.51
C GLY A 369 2.00 20.22 -3.75
N GLY A 370 1.59 19.10 -4.36
CA GLY A 370 0.66 19.09 -5.50
C GLY A 370 -0.78 19.51 -5.17
N LEU A 371 -1.19 19.51 -3.90
CA LEU A 371 -2.54 19.89 -3.47
C LEU A 371 -2.58 21.38 -3.09
N LYS A 372 -2.73 22.24 -4.10
CA LYS A 372 -2.74 23.71 -3.96
C LYS A 372 -3.92 24.35 -4.71
N PRO A 373 -4.38 25.53 -4.28
CA PRO A 373 -5.41 26.27 -5.00
C PRO A 373 -4.84 26.84 -6.30
N ASN A 374 -5.69 27.05 -7.29
CA ASN A 374 -5.36 27.68 -8.56
C ASN A 374 -6.33 28.79 -8.97
N THR A 375 -7.40 28.98 -8.18
CA THR A 375 -8.48 29.95 -8.42
C THR A 375 -8.73 30.69 -7.12
N VAL A 376 -8.66 32.01 -7.16
CA VAL A 376 -8.90 32.88 -6.01
C VAL A 376 -10.27 33.54 -6.16
N ILE A 377 -11.08 33.50 -5.11
CA ILE A 377 -12.38 34.17 -5.04
C ILE A 377 -12.30 35.31 -4.03
N VAL A 378 -12.59 36.53 -4.47
CA VAL A 378 -12.57 37.74 -3.63
C VAL A 378 -13.84 38.53 -3.88
N GLY A 379 -14.54 38.92 -2.81
CA GLY A 379 -15.74 39.75 -2.92
C GLY A 379 -15.43 41.15 -3.46
N TRP A 380 -16.36 41.71 -4.25
CA TRP A 380 -16.26 43.09 -4.73
C TRP A 380 -16.24 44.10 -3.56
N PRO A 381 -15.32 45.10 -3.54
CA PRO A 381 -15.31 46.13 -2.51
C PRO A 381 -16.50 47.06 -2.68
N HIS A 382 -17.54 46.89 -1.87
CA HIS A 382 -18.70 47.79 -1.86
C HIS A 382 -18.33 49.17 -1.26
N SER A 383 -19.03 50.22 -1.73
CA SER A 383 -18.89 51.60 -1.23
C SER A 383 -17.51 52.24 -1.37
N TRP A 384 -16.60 51.69 -2.19
CA TRP A 384 -15.24 52.21 -2.36
C TRP A 384 -15.15 53.67 -2.84
N ARG A 385 -16.17 54.17 -3.55
CA ARG A 385 -16.26 55.58 -3.97
C ARG A 385 -16.79 56.53 -2.89
N LYS A 386 -17.51 56.00 -1.90
CA LYS A 386 -18.21 56.77 -0.86
C LYS A 386 -17.47 56.75 0.48
N SER A 387 -16.70 55.68 0.74
CA SER A 387 -15.90 55.57 1.95
C SER A 387 -14.66 56.44 1.87
N THR A 388 -14.34 57.16 2.94
CA THR A 388 -13.09 57.92 3.12
C THR A 388 -11.86 57.02 3.27
N ASP A 389 -12.05 55.72 3.52
CA ASP A 389 -10.97 54.75 3.66
C ASP A 389 -10.46 54.25 2.29
N GLU A 390 -9.34 54.80 1.84
CA GLU A 390 -8.67 54.36 0.61
C GLU A 390 -8.10 52.93 0.69
N ARG A 391 -7.97 52.36 1.90
CA ARG A 391 -7.34 51.03 2.06
C ARG A 391 -8.14 49.93 1.39
N SER A 392 -9.47 50.05 1.34
CA SER A 392 -10.37 49.01 0.81
C SER A 392 -10.13 48.71 -0.68
N TRP A 393 -10.12 49.73 -1.54
CA TRP A 393 -9.88 49.55 -2.98
C TRP A 393 -8.41 49.27 -3.29
N LYS A 394 -7.47 49.89 -2.55
CA LYS A 394 -6.03 49.61 -2.68
C LYS A 394 -5.72 48.14 -2.37
N THR A 395 -6.34 47.57 -1.33
CA THR A 395 -6.23 46.15 -1.00
C THR A 395 -6.73 45.28 -2.15
N PHE A 396 -7.92 45.58 -2.69
CA PHE A 396 -8.47 44.85 -3.83
C PHE A 396 -7.54 44.86 -5.05
N ILE A 397 -7.00 46.03 -5.44
CA ILE A 397 -6.07 46.16 -6.57
C ILE A 397 -4.76 45.39 -6.30
N SER A 398 -4.23 45.45 -5.08
CA SER A 398 -3.05 44.66 -4.70
C SER A 398 -3.32 43.16 -4.84
N THR A 399 -4.48 42.69 -4.38
CA THR A 399 -4.88 41.29 -4.51
C THR A 399 -4.96 40.87 -5.98
N VAL A 400 -5.60 41.67 -6.85
CA VAL A 400 -5.69 41.39 -8.30
C VAL A 400 -4.29 41.26 -8.91
N ARG A 401 -3.37 42.18 -8.59
CA ARG A 401 -1.99 42.13 -9.08
C ARG A 401 -1.24 40.90 -8.57
N CYS A 402 -1.44 40.52 -7.31
CA CYS A 402 -0.80 39.34 -6.73
C CYS A 402 -1.32 38.03 -7.36
N VAL A 403 -2.62 37.91 -7.58
CA VAL A 403 -3.23 36.74 -8.25
C VAL A 403 -2.74 36.60 -9.69
N ALA A 404 -2.64 37.72 -10.42
CA ALA A 404 -2.09 37.72 -11.78
C ALA A 404 -0.60 37.31 -11.80
N ALA A 405 0.20 37.83 -10.86
CA ALA A 405 1.61 37.46 -10.74
C ALA A 405 1.80 35.97 -10.38
N ALA A 406 0.93 35.42 -9.54
CA ALA A 406 0.90 34.00 -9.18
C ALA A 406 0.34 33.08 -10.28
N LYS A 407 -0.08 33.63 -11.44
CA LYS A 407 -0.69 32.90 -12.56
C LYS A 407 -1.93 32.08 -12.14
N MET A 408 -2.72 32.62 -11.23
CA MET A 408 -3.97 32.01 -10.77
C MET A 408 -5.18 32.66 -11.44
N ALA A 409 -6.28 31.90 -11.56
CA ALA A 409 -7.56 32.45 -11.99
C ALA A 409 -8.15 33.33 -10.87
N LEU A 410 -8.85 34.40 -11.24
CA LEU A 410 -9.53 35.29 -10.30
C LEU A 410 -11.03 35.27 -10.61
N LEU A 411 -11.87 35.06 -9.58
CA LEU A 411 -13.30 35.24 -9.65
C LEU A 411 -13.72 36.33 -8.67
N VAL A 412 -14.45 37.33 -9.16
CA VAL A 412 -14.91 38.47 -8.36
C VAL A 412 -16.43 38.54 -8.43
N PRO A 413 -17.15 37.86 -7.51
CA PRO A 413 -18.60 38.01 -7.45
C PRO A 413 -18.96 39.43 -6.99
N LYS A 414 -19.77 40.11 -7.81
CA LYS A 414 -20.29 41.45 -7.54
C LYS A 414 -21.77 41.34 -7.14
N GLY A 415 -22.15 42.02 -6.06
CA GLY A 415 -23.53 41.95 -5.57
C GLY A 415 -23.85 40.64 -4.84
N ILE A 416 -22.87 40.08 -4.11
CA ILE A 416 -22.97 38.78 -3.43
C ILE A 416 -24.19 38.65 -2.49
N ALA A 417 -24.67 39.77 -1.94
CA ALA A 417 -25.87 39.81 -1.10
C ALA A 417 -27.13 39.31 -1.85
N PHE A 418 -27.19 39.48 -3.17
CA PHE A 418 -28.32 39.10 -4.02
C PHE A 418 -28.20 37.69 -4.62
N TYR A 419 -27.12 36.97 -4.32
CA TYR A 419 -26.98 35.59 -4.81
C TYR A 419 -27.99 34.67 -4.11
N PRO A 420 -28.50 33.64 -4.82
CA PRO A 420 -29.45 32.68 -4.26
C PRO A 420 -28.82 31.85 -3.16
N ASP A 421 -29.63 31.50 -2.17
CA ASP A 421 -29.25 30.51 -1.19
C ASP A 421 -29.30 29.10 -1.78
N SER A 422 -28.64 28.13 -1.14
CA SER A 422 -28.54 26.75 -1.66
C SER A 422 -29.88 26.02 -1.83
N THR A 423 -30.95 26.50 -1.22
CA THR A 423 -32.32 25.95 -1.30
C THR A 423 -33.16 26.58 -2.39
N GLU A 424 -32.76 27.73 -2.92
CA GLU A 424 -33.55 28.49 -3.87
C GLU A 424 -33.26 28.03 -5.30
N LYS A 425 -34.32 27.70 -6.05
CA LYS A 425 -34.23 27.45 -7.49
C LYS A 425 -34.68 28.69 -8.23
N ILE A 426 -33.76 29.31 -8.96
CA ILE A 426 -34.05 30.44 -9.83
C ILE A 426 -34.21 29.93 -11.26
N SER A 427 -35.17 30.49 -12.00
CA SER A 427 -35.34 30.28 -13.44
C SER A 427 -34.88 31.53 -14.20
N GLY A 428 -34.16 31.34 -15.31
CA GLY A 428 -33.61 32.44 -16.09
C GLY A 428 -32.42 32.01 -16.93
N ASN A 429 -31.69 33.00 -17.45
CA ASN A 429 -30.52 32.80 -18.32
C ASN A 429 -29.22 33.07 -17.55
N ILE A 430 -28.11 32.50 -18.04
CA ILE A 430 -26.74 32.85 -17.65
C ILE A 430 -26.08 33.44 -18.88
N ASP A 431 -25.85 34.76 -18.86
CA ASP A 431 -25.17 35.47 -19.94
C ASP A 431 -23.66 35.43 -19.69
N ILE A 432 -22.88 34.98 -20.69
CA ILE A 432 -21.42 34.74 -20.60
C ILE A 432 -20.67 35.76 -21.46
#